data_AF-A0AAE1C7J2-F1
#
_entry.id   AF-A0AAE1C7J2-F1
#
_cell.length_a   1.000
_cell.length_b   1.000
_cell.length_c   1.000
_cell.angle_alpha   90.00
_cell.angle_beta   90.00
_cell.angle_gamma   90.00
#
_symmetry.space_group_name_H-M   'P 1'
#
loop_
_entity.id
_entity.type
_entity.pdbx_description
1 polymer ?
#
loop_
_entity_poly.entity_id
_entity_poly.type
_entity_poly.pdbx_seq_one_letter_code
_entity_poly.pdbx_strand_id
1 'polypeptide(L)'
;FDQAPRYLFRVSTPQSDGASTDRFCARSRAARHWAYSNGPTKDIFSLHREEAAYALYRHLTWISFDADNLVSWKSSLLFAIQYMIYLHKRGKPNFPKLALREIQLYILDTTVFPKGVFVRDLELIEEFRASNRDLDNFAANVRVRTRETHGDDTFYYGEYLSQGALEIEDRCQMVTADAIITQDLFSLRPEFEESMSGGSDGPGLRLASEVNRLRVRFNDHIQPASLRELAAAQRIAMRFGRRWRVPVAAHLLALQPRGDGDEYILVMFRSPPVRSWLPLSLIRSSLDCTTDASEKVLSTWRWSI
;
A
#
# COMPACT_ATOMS: atom_id res chain seq x y z
N PHE A 1 -4.53 13.96 13.07
CA PHE A 1 -4.39 12.64 13.73
C PHE A 1 -5.53 11.64 13.45
N ASP A 2 -6.76 12.01 13.07
CA ASP A 2 -7.93 11.10 13.17
C ASP A 2 -8.43 10.44 11.87
N GLN A 3 -7.63 10.39 10.79
CA GLN A 3 -8.06 9.81 9.50
C GLN A 3 -7.00 8.88 8.88
N ALA A 4 -6.53 7.88 9.65
CA ALA A 4 -5.82 6.77 9.03
C ALA A 4 -6.77 6.03 8.06
N PRO A 5 -6.33 5.69 6.84
CA PRO A 5 -7.09 4.81 5.95
C PRO A 5 -7.43 3.52 6.67
N ARG A 6 -8.60 2.95 6.37
CA ARG A 6 -9.04 1.70 6.98
C ARG A 6 -8.00 0.59 6.82
N TYR A 7 -7.31 0.54 5.68
CA TYR A 7 -6.31 -0.49 5.42
C TYR A 7 -4.94 0.12 5.21
N LEU A 8 -3.95 -0.46 5.88
CA LEU A 8 -2.54 -0.12 5.71
C LEU A 8 -1.73 -1.37 5.36
N PHE A 9 -0.65 -1.14 4.63
CA PHE A 9 0.24 -2.17 4.11
C PHE A 9 1.65 -2.01 4.68
N ARG A 10 2.33 -3.11 4.99
CA ARG A 10 3.76 -3.10 5.33
C ARG A 10 4.48 -4.17 4.56
N VAL A 11 5.57 -3.78 3.92
CA VAL A 11 6.50 -4.72 3.28
C VAL A 11 7.64 -4.98 4.24
N SER A 12 7.96 -6.26 4.46
CA SER A 12 9.05 -6.68 5.35
C SER A 12 9.91 -7.74 4.68
N THR A 13 11.20 -7.72 4.99
CA THR A 13 12.18 -8.71 4.53
C THR A 13 13.08 -9.11 5.70
N PRO A 14 13.76 -10.27 5.64
CA PRO A 14 14.78 -10.66 6.63
C PRO A 14 15.90 -9.61 6.81
N GLN A 15 16.09 -8.74 5.83
CA GLN A 15 17.12 -7.70 5.82
C GLN A 15 16.62 -6.34 6.30
N SER A 16 15.33 -6.18 6.64
CA SER A 16 14.77 -4.90 7.09
C SER A 16 15.37 -4.47 8.44
N ASP A 17 15.51 -3.17 8.72
CA ASP A 17 16.03 -2.72 10.03
C ASP A 17 15.08 -3.10 11.19
N GLY A 18 13.78 -3.19 10.89
CA GLY A 18 12.77 -3.84 11.74
C GLY A 18 12.68 -5.36 11.54
N ALA A 19 13.75 -6.05 11.13
CA ALA A 19 13.78 -7.50 10.91
C ALA A 19 13.72 -8.25 12.24
N SER A 20 12.49 -8.30 12.73
CA SER A 20 11.79 -9.44 13.28
C SER A 20 10.38 -8.91 13.53
N THR A 21 9.65 -8.62 12.46
CA THR A 21 8.19 -8.70 12.54
C THR A 21 7.94 -10.16 12.87
N ASP A 22 7.81 -10.45 14.16
CA ASP A 22 7.18 -11.69 14.54
C ASP A 22 5.82 -11.68 13.82
N ARG A 23 5.32 -12.83 13.36
CA ARG A 23 3.98 -12.92 12.75
C ARG A 23 2.90 -12.26 13.61
N PHE A 24 3.22 -12.04 14.89
CA PHE A 24 2.41 -11.45 15.93
C PHE A 24 2.69 -9.97 16.23
N CYS A 25 3.84 -9.39 15.85
CA CYS A 25 4.22 -8.04 16.29
C CYS A 25 5.12 -7.29 15.30
N ALA A 26 4.70 -6.09 14.89
CA ALA A 26 5.53 -5.14 14.16
C ALA A 26 6.35 -4.28 15.13
N ARG A 27 7.68 -4.42 15.09
CA ARG A 27 8.60 -3.75 16.01
C ARG A 27 9.47 -2.73 15.28
N SER A 28 9.65 -1.57 15.91
CA SER A 28 10.69 -0.61 15.57
C SER A 28 12.08 -1.18 15.88
N ARG A 29 13.13 -0.54 15.37
CA ARG A 29 14.51 -0.98 15.65
C ARG A 29 14.84 -0.81 17.13
N ALA A 30 14.41 0.30 17.74
CA ALA A 30 14.57 0.56 19.17
C ALA A 30 13.87 -0.51 20.02
N ALA A 31 12.63 -0.89 19.67
CA ALA A 31 11.86 -1.89 20.41
C ALA A 31 12.44 -3.32 20.28
N ARG A 32 13.27 -3.59 19.28
CA ARG A 32 13.91 -4.91 19.08
C ARG A 32 15.10 -5.13 20.01
N HIS A 33 15.88 -4.09 20.29
CA HIS A 33 17.13 -4.18 21.04
C HIS A 33 16.96 -4.03 22.56
N TRP A 34 15.78 -4.36 23.10
CA TRP A 34 15.40 -4.25 24.52
C TRP A 34 16.45 -4.78 25.52
N ALA A 35 17.32 -5.71 25.10
CA ALA A 35 18.34 -6.30 25.95
C ALA A 35 19.61 -5.44 26.21
N TYR A 36 19.86 -4.35 25.47
CA TYR A 36 21.19 -3.70 25.50
C TYR A 36 21.25 -2.21 25.85
N SER A 37 20.12 -1.53 26.04
CA SER A 37 20.18 -0.13 26.44
C SER A 37 18.90 0.31 27.10
N ASN A 38 19.04 1.25 28.04
CA ASN A 38 17.98 2.12 28.52
C ASN A 38 17.45 3.06 27.40
N GLY A 39 17.23 2.52 26.19
CA GLY A 39 16.90 3.22 24.95
C GLY A 39 15.40 3.52 24.83
N PRO A 40 15.03 4.59 24.11
CA PRO A 40 13.74 5.22 24.28
C PRO A 40 12.63 4.43 23.57
N THR A 41 11.76 3.80 24.37
CA THR A 41 10.33 3.61 24.06
C THR A 41 9.54 4.92 24.09
N LYS A 42 10.23 6.06 24.25
CA LYS A 42 9.59 7.35 24.39
C LYS A 42 8.84 7.65 23.12
N ASP A 43 7.59 8.03 23.32
CA ASP A 43 6.76 8.60 22.29
C ASP A 43 7.47 9.81 21.67
N ILE A 44 7.40 9.96 20.34
CA ILE A 44 8.06 11.01 19.58
C ILE A 44 7.66 12.42 20.06
N PHE A 45 6.44 12.58 20.57
CA PHE A 45 5.95 13.83 21.16
C PHE A 45 6.48 14.07 22.58
N SER A 46 7.07 13.06 23.22
CA SER A 46 7.73 13.16 24.52
C SER A 46 9.23 13.46 24.42
N LEU A 47 9.79 13.48 23.20
CA LEU A 47 11.19 13.86 22.95
C LEU A 47 11.34 15.39 22.90
N HIS A 48 12.57 15.89 23.07
CA HIS A 48 12.86 17.28 22.71
C HIS A 48 12.58 17.48 21.21
N ARG A 49 12.02 18.63 20.83
CA ARG A 49 11.55 18.86 19.44
C ARG A 49 12.63 18.65 18.39
N GLU A 50 13.86 19.07 18.67
CA GLU A 50 15.01 18.88 17.78
C GLU A 50 15.38 17.39 17.62
N GLU A 51 15.32 16.62 18.71
CA GLU A 51 15.56 15.17 18.71
C GLU A 51 14.46 14.42 17.93
N ALA A 52 13.20 14.78 18.15
CA ALA A 52 12.05 14.24 17.42
C ALA A 52 12.18 14.51 15.92
N ALA A 53 12.52 15.76 15.56
CA ALA A 53 12.69 16.18 14.18
C ALA A 53 13.83 15.43 13.48
N TYR A 54 14.97 15.27 14.17
CA TYR A 54 16.11 14.51 13.66
C TYR A 54 15.80 13.02 13.51
N ALA A 55 15.16 12.40 14.50
CA ALA A 55 14.73 11.00 14.43
C ALA A 55 13.76 10.76 13.27
N LEU A 56 12.77 11.65 13.09
CA LEU A 56 11.82 11.59 11.99
C LEU A 56 12.52 11.73 10.63
N TYR A 57 13.40 12.71 10.46
CA TYR A 57 14.15 12.90 9.22
C TYR A 57 14.93 11.65 8.82
N ARG A 58 15.67 11.06 9.77
CA ARG A 58 16.44 9.83 9.53
C ARG A 58 15.56 8.65 9.15
N HIS A 59 14.44 8.48 9.83
CA HIS A 59 13.48 7.41 9.52
C HIS A 59 12.94 7.54 8.09
N LEU A 60 12.48 8.74 7.71
CA LEU A 60 11.88 9.01 6.40
C LEU A 60 12.91 8.94 5.24
N THR A 61 14.19 9.15 5.53
CA THR A 61 15.28 9.04 4.55
C THR A 61 15.97 7.67 4.56
N TRP A 62 15.43 6.71 5.32
CA TRP A 62 15.92 5.33 5.44
C TRP A 62 17.37 5.24 5.95
N ILE A 63 17.79 6.21 6.76
CA ILE A 63 19.09 6.22 7.42
C ILE A 63 18.96 5.47 8.74
N SER A 64 19.36 4.19 8.73
CA SER A 64 19.28 3.29 9.90
C SER A 64 19.93 3.85 11.17
N PHE A 65 19.28 3.67 12.32
CA PHE A 65 19.80 4.04 13.65
C PHE A 65 19.13 3.26 14.78
N ASP A 66 19.90 2.97 15.83
CA ASP A 66 19.44 2.04 16.87
C ASP A 66 18.28 2.57 17.73
N ALA A 67 18.19 3.90 17.89
CA ALA A 67 17.10 4.54 18.63
C ALA A 67 15.83 4.78 17.77
N ASP A 68 15.75 4.22 16.56
CA ASP A 68 14.57 4.39 15.70
C ASP A 68 13.36 3.69 16.30
N ASN A 69 12.46 4.50 16.87
CA ASN A 69 11.23 4.04 17.50
C ASN A 69 10.04 3.98 16.51
N LEU A 70 10.24 4.27 15.22
CA LEU A 70 9.18 4.37 14.24
C LEU A 70 9.04 3.09 13.37
N VAL A 71 7.83 2.87 12.88
CA VAL A 71 7.46 1.73 12.02
C VAL A 71 6.61 2.24 10.86
N SER A 72 7.16 2.09 9.65
CA SER A 72 6.50 2.46 8.40
C SER A 72 5.33 1.57 8.01
N TRP A 73 4.22 2.20 7.64
CA TRP A 73 3.04 1.64 6.99
C TRP A 73 2.68 2.47 5.76
N LYS A 74 2.15 1.83 4.71
CA LYS A 74 1.83 2.45 3.42
C LYS A 74 0.33 2.40 3.19
N SER A 75 -0.27 3.48 2.70
CA SER A 75 -1.68 3.51 2.33
C SER A 75 -1.96 3.00 0.90
N SER A 76 -0.92 2.82 0.08
CA SER A 76 -1.05 2.47 -1.33
C SER A 76 -0.56 1.04 -1.60
N LEU A 77 -1.46 0.15 -2.03
CA LEU A 77 -1.09 -1.20 -2.48
C LEU A 77 -0.19 -1.16 -3.71
N LEU A 78 -0.41 -0.22 -4.64
CA LEU A 78 0.46 0.01 -5.80
C LEU A 78 1.90 0.25 -5.37
N PHE A 79 2.10 1.16 -4.42
CA PHE A 79 3.43 1.42 -3.87
C PHE A 79 4.02 0.17 -3.20
N ALA A 80 3.23 -0.54 -2.39
CA ALA A 80 3.69 -1.75 -1.71
C ALA A 80 4.15 -2.84 -2.70
N ILE A 81 3.38 -3.09 -3.77
CA ILE A 81 3.75 -4.03 -4.84
C ILE A 81 5.03 -3.60 -5.54
N GLN A 82 5.10 -2.33 -5.96
CA GLN A 82 6.31 -1.83 -6.63
C GLN A 82 7.53 -1.88 -5.71
N TYR A 83 7.34 -1.66 -4.41
CA TYR A 83 8.41 -1.77 -3.42
C TYR A 83 8.89 -3.22 -3.24
N MET A 84 7.98 -4.21 -3.28
CA MET A 84 8.37 -5.63 -3.29
C MET A 84 9.20 -5.99 -4.54
N ILE A 85 8.79 -5.53 -5.73
CA ILE A 85 9.55 -5.73 -6.98
C ILE A 85 10.93 -5.08 -6.86
N TYR A 86 10.97 -3.83 -6.37
CA TYR A 86 12.21 -3.11 -6.14
C TYR A 86 13.18 -3.85 -5.20
N LEU A 87 12.69 -4.33 -4.06
CA LEU A 87 13.49 -5.09 -3.09
C LEU A 87 14.03 -6.40 -3.69
N HIS A 88 13.19 -7.11 -4.46
CA HIS A 88 13.60 -8.31 -5.16
C HIS A 88 14.71 -8.02 -6.19
N LYS A 89 14.63 -6.90 -6.91
CA LYS A 89 15.58 -6.56 -7.99
C LYS A 89 16.89 -5.96 -7.48
N ARG A 90 16.81 -4.97 -6.59
CA ARG A 90 18.00 -4.23 -6.12
C ARG A 90 18.92 -5.10 -5.27
N GLY A 91 18.35 -5.99 -4.46
CA GLY A 91 19.09 -6.60 -3.35
C GLY A 91 19.64 -5.55 -2.38
N LYS A 92 20.51 -5.97 -1.46
CA LYS A 92 21.36 -5.06 -0.67
C LYS A 92 22.82 -5.32 -1.00
N PRO A 93 23.69 -4.29 -1.04
CA PRO A 93 25.13 -4.51 -1.16
C PRO A 93 25.59 -5.50 -0.09
N ASN A 94 26.37 -6.50 -0.49
CA ASN A 94 26.87 -7.59 0.39
C ASN A 94 25.82 -8.57 0.93
N PHE A 95 24.60 -8.58 0.38
CA PHE A 95 23.59 -9.59 0.70
C PHE A 95 23.12 -10.32 -0.56
N PRO A 96 22.69 -11.58 -0.44
CA PRO A 96 22.07 -12.28 -1.55
C PRO A 96 20.80 -11.56 -2.02
N LYS A 97 20.51 -11.69 -3.31
CA LYS A 97 19.26 -11.23 -3.91
C LYS A 97 18.09 -11.92 -3.20
N LEU A 98 17.11 -11.13 -2.77
CA LEU A 98 15.92 -11.65 -2.08
C LEU A 98 15.00 -12.37 -3.06
N ALA A 99 14.65 -13.62 -2.79
CA ALA A 99 13.57 -14.30 -3.50
C ALA A 99 12.22 -13.68 -3.13
N LEU A 100 11.23 -13.74 -4.03
CA LEU A 100 9.88 -13.21 -3.78
C LEU A 100 9.23 -13.82 -2.52
N ARG A 101 9.48 -15.10 -2.25
CA ARG A 101 9.02 -15.80 -1.03
C ARG A 101 9.59 -15.23 0.28
N GLU A 102 10.70 -14.50 0.22
CA GLU A 102 11.35 -13.87 1.38
C GLU A 102 10.84 -12.45 1.64
N ILE A 103 10.03 -11.91 0.73
CA ILE A 103 9.44 -10.59 0.84
C ILE A 103 7.99 -10.77 1.29
N GLN A 104 7.63 -10.17 2.42
CA GLN A 104 6.33 -10.35 3.06
C GLN A 104 5.52 -9.07 2.94
N LEU A 105 4.25 -9.20 2.55
CA LEU A 105 3.26 -8.14 2.62
C LEU A 105 2.32 -8.40 3.80
N TYR A 106 2.24 -7.42 4.68
CA TYR A 106 1.26 -7.34 5.75
C TYR A 106 0.15 -6.38 5.34
N ILE A 107 -1.10 -6.76 5.57
CA ILE A 107 -2.27 -5.87 5.53
C ILE A 107 -2.92 -5.87 6.91
N LEU A 108 -3.31 -4.70 7.41
CA LEU A 108 -4.09 -4.57 8.66
C LEU A 108 -5.31 -3.68 8.48
N ASP A 109 -6.29 -3.82 9.37
CA ASP A 109 -7.46 -2.95 9.49
C ASP A 109 -7.19 -1.96 10.63
N THR A 110 -7.11 -0.67 10.35
CA THR A 110 -6.78 0.35 11.36
C THR A 110 -7.92 0.56 12.37
N THR A 111 -9.15 0.15 12.04
CA THR A 111 -10.33 0.33 12.90
C THR A 111 -10.31 -0.55 14.15
N VAL A 112 -9.49 -1.60 14.17
CA VAL A 112 -9.31 -2.48 15.35
C VAL A 112 -8.20 -2.01 16.29
N PHE A 113 -7.60 -0.85 16.01
CA PHE A 113 -6.58 -0.24 16.86
C PHE A 113 -7.12 1.03 17.52
N PRO A 114 -6.61 1.39 18.72
CA PRO A 114 -6.91 2.68 19.32
C PRO A 114 -6.57 3.84 18.37
N LYS A 115 -7.35 4.93 18.48
CA LYS A 115 -7.05 6.17 17.78
C LYS A 115 -5.65 6.67 18.16
N GLY A 116 -4.95 7.26 17.19
CA GLY A 116 -3.59 7.77 17.38
C GLY A 116 -2.46 6.75 17.23
N VAL A 117 -2.75 5.46 17.02
CA VAL A 117 -1.71 4.44 16.77
C VAL A 117 -0.95 4.69 15.47
N PHE A 118 -1.65 5.16 14.43
CA PHE A 118 -1.07 5.46 13.13
C PHE A 118 -1.15 6.95 12.87
N VAL A 119 0.00 7.60 12.78
CA VAL A 119 0.10 9.03 12.49
C VAL A 119 0.64 9.22 11.07
N ARG A 120 0.00 10.10 10.30
CA ARG A 120 0.49 10.41 8.96
C ARG A 120 1.83 11.14 9.05
N ASP A 121 2.81 10.69 8.29
CA ASP A 121 4.14 11.30 8.21
C ASP A 121 4.11 12.83 7.97
N LEU A 122 3.24 13.32 7.08
CA LEU A 122 3.09 14.76 6.80
C LEU A 122 2.66 15.57 8.02
N GLU A 123 1.84 14.98 8.91
CA GLU A 123 1.43 15.65 10.15
C GLU A 123 2.65 15.80 11.09
N LEU A 124 3.47 14.74 11.21
CA LEU A 124 4.70 14.77 12.01
C LEU A 124 5.76 15.71 11.42
N ILE A 125 5.89 15.73 10.08
CA ILE A 125 6.78 16.67 9.40
C ILE A 125 6.35 18.10 9.71
N GLU A 126 5.06 18.42 9.62
CA GLU A 126 4.60 19.78 9.93
C GLU A 126 4.85 20.16 11.39
N GLU A 127 4.61 19.22 12.31
CA GLU A 127 4.86 19.43 13.72
C GLU A 127 6.33 19.76 13.99
N PHE A 128 7.26 18.99 13.44
CA PHE A 128 8.67 19.03 13.87
C PHE A 128 9.62 19.80 12.94
N ARG A 129 9.24 20.14 11.70
CA ARG A 129 10.14 20.75 10.71
C ARG A 129 10.84 22.03 11.19
N ALA A 130 10.16 22.87 11.96
CA ALA A 130 10.73 24.14 12.44
C ALA A 130 11.91 23.95 13.40
N SER A 131 12.07 22.75 13.97
CA SER A 131 13.09 22.40 14.95
C SER A 131 14.30 21.70 14.34
N ASN A 132 14.34 21.44 13.03
CA ASN A 132 15.51 20.83 12.39
C ASN A 132 15.61 21.20 10.90
N ARG A 133 16.77 21.73 10.51
CA ARG A 133 17.02 22.20 9.13
C ARG A 133 16.95 21.07 8.10
N ASP A 134 17.39 19.87 8.43
CA ASP A 134 17.34 18.74 7.49
C ASP A 134 15.91 18.27 7.24
N LEU A 135 15.10 18.19 8.30
CA LEU A 135 13.68 17.92 8.20
C LEU A 135 12.94 19.04 7.45
N ASP A 136 13.29 20.30 7.68
CA ASP A 136 12.68 21.44 6.97
C ASP A 136 13.03 21.42 5.47
N ASN A 137 14.30 21.19 5.13
CA ASN A 137 14.74 21.01 3.76
C ASN A 137 14.03 19.81 3.10
N PHE A 138 13.90 18.69 3.82
CA PHE A 138 13.13 17.54 3.36
C PHE A 138 11.65 17.90 3.14
N ALA A 139 11.04 18.63 4.06
CA ALA A 139 9.64 19.07 3.98
C ALA A 139 9.39 19.99 2.79
N ALA A 140 10.29 20.95 2.54
CA ALA A 140 10.21 21.86 1.38
C ALA A 140 10.24 21.07 0.06
N ASN A 141 11.13 20.08 -0.01
CA ASN A 141 11.23 19.14 -1.12
C ASN A 141 9.95 18.31 -1.30
N VAL A 142 9.33 17.84 -0.22
CA VAL A 142 8.06 17.10 -0.28
C VAL A 142 6.89 18.00 -0.71
N ARG A 143 6.80 19.25 -0.22
CA ARG A 143 5.65 20.16 -0.44
C ARG A 143 5.65 20.88 -1.79
N VAL A 144 6.78 21.46 -2.20
CA VAL A 144 6.90 22.16 -3.51
C VAL A 144 6.50 21.22 -4.64
N ARG A 145 6.75 19.92 -4.46
CA ARG A 145 6.49 18.85 -5.43
C ARG A 145 5.08 18.26 -5.37
N THR A 146 4.23 18.71 -4.43
CA THR A 146 2.78 18.42 -4.41
C THR A 146 1.94 19.48 -5.11
N ARG A 147 2.49 20.68 -5.39
CA ARG A 147 1.71 21.84 -5.87
C ARG A 147 1.98 22.22 -7.34
N GLU A 148 3.21 22.18 -7.88
CA GLU A 148 3.48 22.87 -9.17
C GLU A 148 4.59 22.32 -10.13
N THR A 149 5.04 21.06 -10.10
CA THR A 149 6.12 20.63 -11.04
C THR A 149 5.89 19.30 -11.77
N HIS A 150 5.69 19.39 -13.08
CA HIS A 150 5.96 18.31 -14.04
C HIS A 150 7.48 18.22 -14.27
N GLY A 151 8.14 17.28 -13.56
CA GLY A 151 9.54 16.89 -13.79
C GLY A 151 10.57 17.53 -12.85
N ASP A 152 10.91 16.86 -11.74
CA ASP A 152 12.10 16.01 -11.62
C ASP A 152 12.08 15.35 -10.21
N ASP A 153 11.94 14.02 -10.22
CA ASP A 153 11.97 13.03 -9.12
C ASP A 153 11.90 13.53 -7.66
N THR A 154 10.73 13.85 -7.07
CA THR A 154 10.49 13.57 -5.62
C THR A 154 9.01 13.41 -5.22
N PHE A 155 8.77 12.62 -4.17
CA PHE A 155 7.59 11.75 -4.08
C PHE A 155 7.00 11.72 -2.67
N TYR A 156 5.68 11.75 -2.60
CA TYR A 156 4.95 11.37 -1.39
C TYR A 156 4.41 9.94 -1.51
N TYR A 157 4.81 9.07 -0.58
CA TYR A 157 4.47 7.65 -0.62
C TYR A 157 3.20 7.28 0.16
N GLY A 158 2.56 8.25 0.84
CA GLY A 158 1.37 7.98 1.65
C GLY A 158 1.69 7.16 2.89
N GLU A 159 2.71 7.58 3.63
CA GLU A 159 3.21 6.82 4.77
C GLU A 159 2.52 7.20 6.09
N TYR A 160 2.27 6.19 6.89
CA TYR A 160 1.76 6.28 8.25
C TYR A 160 2.76 5.60 9.17
N LEU A 161 3.00 6.19 10.33
CA LEU A 161 3.98 5.75 11.30
C LEU A 161 3.27 5.27 12.55
N SER A 162 3.64 4.08 13.00
CA SER A 162 3.38 3.64 14.39
C SER A 162 4.69 3.66 15.17
N GLN A 163 4.61 3.55 16.49
CA GLN A 163 5.77 3.62 17.38
C GLN A 163 5.98 2.32 18.17
N GLY A 164 7.22 2.02 18.53
CA GLY A 164 7.57 0.91 19.42
C GLY A 164 7.21 -0.46 18.85
N ALA A 165 6.52 -1.25 19.67
CA ALA A 165 6.07 -2.58 19.33
C ALA A 165 4.54 -2.58 19.21
N LEU A 166 4.05 -2.80 17.99
CA LEU A 166 2.62 -2.95 17.71
C LEU A 166 2.29 -4.43 17.59
N GLU A 167 1.47 -4.94 18.49
CA GLU A 167 0.90 -6.28 18.37
C GLU A 167 -0.11 -6.30 17.21
N ILE A 168 0.08 -7.24 16.29
CA ILE A 168 -0.70 -7.37 15.05
C ILE A 168 -1.25 -8.79 14.86
N GLU A 169 -1.02 -9.68 15.83
CA GLU A 169 -1.67 -10.99 15.89
C GLU A 169 -3.19 -10.84 15.77
N ASP A 170 -3.80 -11.68 14.94
CA ASP A 170 -5.22 -11.67 14.61
C ASP A 170 -5.79 -10.33 14.14
N ARG A 171 -4.97 -9.31 13.90
CA ARG A 171 -5.37 -7.98 13.39
C ARG A 171 -4.75 -7.65 12.03
N CYS A 172 -3.80 -8.46 11.59
CA CYS A 172 -3.23 -8.40 10.25
C CYS A 172 -3.40 -9.71 9.47
N GLN A 173 -2.93 -9.72 8.24
CA GLN A 173 -2.60 -10.92 7.48
C GLN A 173 -1.28 -10.71 6.78
N MET A 174 -0.44 -11.73 6.83
CA MET A 174 0.78 -11.82 6.04
C MET A 174 0.57 -12.75 4.85
N VAL A 175 1.09 -12.35 3.70
CA VAL A 175 1.36 -13.21 2.54
C VAL A 175 2.74 -12.88 1.98
N THR A 176 3.33 -13.81 1.24
CA THR A 176 4.60 -13.61 0.56
C THR A 176 4.39 -12.93 -0.80
N ALA A 177 5.42 -12.26 -1.33
CA ALA A 177 5.30 -11.49 -2.55
C ALA A 177 4.98 -12.36 -3.78
N ASP A 178 5.43 -13.61 -3.81
CA ASP A 178 5.10 -14.60 -4.86
C ASP A 178 3.62 -15.03 -4.85
N ALA A 179 2.89 -14.82 -3.75
CA ALA A 179 1.44 -15.02 -3.73
C ALA A 179 0.67 -13.91 -4.46
N ILE A 180 1.31 -12.76 -4.69
CA ILE A 180 0.69 -11.57 -5.30
C ILE A 180 1.27 -11.33 -6.69
N ILE A 181 2.60 -11.31 -6.81
CA ILE A 181 3.34 -11.05 -8.04
C ILE A 181 3.30 -12.31 -8.90
N THR A 182 2.24 -12.39 -9.70
CA THR A 182 1.88 -13.54 -10.52
C THR A 182 1.39 -13.06 -11.89
N GLN A 183 1.15 -14.00 -12.80
CA GLN A 183 0.52 -13.72 -14.10
C GLN A 183 -0.87 -13.07 -13.98
N ASP A 184 -1.57 -13.28 -12.86
CA ASP A 184 -2.83 -12.60 -12.57
C ASP A 184 -2.61 -11.11 -12.28
N LEU A 185 -1.54 -10.76 -11.55
CA LEU A 185 -1.21 -9.35 -11.31
C LEU A 185 -0.81 -8.66 -12.61
N PHE A 186 -0.05 -9.34 -13.47
CA PHE A 186 0.34 -8.80 -14.77
C PHE A 186 -0.87 -8.66 -15.71
N SER A 187 -1.86 -9.54 -15.60
CA SER A 187 -3.14 -9.39 -16.29
C SER A 187 -3.94 -8.18 -15.79
N LEU A 188 -3.87 -7.86 -14.51
CA LEU A 188 -4.47 -6.64 -13.94
C LEU A 188 -3.69 -5.38 -14.32
N ARG A 189 -2.38 -5.49 -14.40
CA ARG A 189 -1.51 -4.34 -14.65
C ARG A 189 -0.18 -4.79 -15.28
N PRO A 190 -0.09 -4.83 -16.62
CA PRO A 190 1.10 -5.29 -17.34
C PRO A 190 2.37 -4.53 -17.00
N GLU A 191 2.25 -3.26 -16.58
CA GLU A 191 3.39 -2.43 -16.21
C GLU A 191 4.23 -3.05 -15.10
N PHE A 192 3.65 -3.87 -14.21
CA PHE A 192 4.42 -4.60 -13.19
C PHE A 192 5.28 -5.72 -13.78
N GLU A 193 4.87 -6.34 -14.89
CA GLU A 193 5.68 -7.32 -15.62
C GLU A 193 6.91 -6.64 -16.24
N GLU A 194 6.73 -5.44 -16.79
CA GLU A 194 7.82 -4.60 -17.28
C GLU A 194 8.79 -4.24 -16.13
N SER A 195 8.25 -3.81 -14.99
CA SER A 195 9.06 -3.49 -13.80
C SER A 195 9.87 -4.71 -13.34
N MET A 196 9.28 -5.90 -13.42
CA MET A 196 9.90 -7.17 -13.03
C MET A 196 10.98 -7.61 -14.03
N SER A 197 10.72 -7.46 -15.33
CA SER A 197 11.57 -7.93 -16.42
C SER A 197 12.71 -6.98 -16.79
N GLY A 198 12.58 -5.69 -16.50
CA GLY A 198 13.62 -4.70 -16.80
C GLY A 198 14.96 -5.01 -16.12
N GLY A 199 16.07 -4.62 -16.75
CA GLY A 199 17.42 -4.86 -16.21
C GLY A 199 17.67 -4.24 -14.82
N SER A 200 18.73 -4.71 -14.16
CA SER A 200 19.20 -4.19 -12.86
C SER A 200 19.76 -2.78 -12.95
N ASP A 201 20.05 -2.25 -14.14
CA ASP A 201 20.57 -0.88 -14.34
C ASP A 201 19.55 0.05 -15.02
N GLY A 202 18.32 -0.44 -15.23
CA GLY A 202 17.25 0.31 -15.88
C GLY A 202 16.49 1.26 -14.94
N PRO A 203 15.63 2.14 -15.48
CA PRO A 203 14.81 3.08 -14.72
C PRO A 203 13.96 2.44 -13.60
N GLY A 204 13.69 1.13 -13.69
CA GLY A 204 12.97 0.34 -12.67
C GLY A 204 13.71 0.14 -11.33
N LEU A 205 14.96 0.60 -11.17
CA LEU A 205 15.60 0.72 -9.85
C LEU A 205 15.19 1.98 -9.10
N ARG A 206 14.74 3.04 -9.78
CA ARG A 206 14.24 4.23 -9.08
C ARG A 206 12.80 3.96 -8.68
N LEU A 207 12.62 3.33 -7.50
CA LEU A 207 11.31 2.99 -6.92
C LEU A 207 10.29 4.10 -7.12
N ALA A 208 10.74 5.31 -6.86
CA ALA A 208 9.94 6.48 -6.82
C ALA A 208 9.50 6.93 -8.22
N SER A 209 10.45 7.05 -9.16
CA SER A 209 10.16 7.35 -10.57
C SER A 209 9.21 6.32 -11.17
N GLU A 210 9.40 5.04 -10.84
CA GLU A 210 8.54 3.96 -11.32
C GLU A 210 7.13 4.02 -10.74
N VAL A 211 6.99 4.31 -9.44
CA VAL A 211 5.68 4.56 -8.83
C VAL A 211 4.97 5.75 -9.51
N ASN A 212 5.70 6.80 -9.87
CA ASN A 212 5.11 7.93 -10.61
C ASN A 212 4.70 7.53 -12.03
N ARG A 213 5.55 6.79 -12.76
CA ARG A 213 5.19 6.25 -14.08
C ARG A 213 3.89 5.46 -14.00
N LEU A 214 3.75 4.60 -13.00
CA LEU A 214 2.51 3.87 -12.74
C LEU A 214 1.35 4.82 -12.37
N ARG A 215 1.60 5.90 -11.63
CA ARG A 215 0.55 6.85 -11.24
C ARG A 215 0.04 7.72 -12.38
N VAL A 216 0.84 7.97 -13.44
CA VAL A 216 0.41 8.77 -14.61
C VAL A 216 -0.92 8.26 -15.15
N ARG A 217 -1.11 6.95 -15.18
CA ARG A 217 -2.34 6.31 -15.70
C ARG A 217 -3.60 6.70 -14.94
N PHE A 218 -3.52 7.16 -13.69
CA PHE A 218 -4.69 7.64 -12.96
C PHE A 218 -5.19 9.00 -13.45
N ASN A 219 -4.41 9.70 -14.30
CA ASN A 219 -4.82 10.90 -15.00
C ASN A 219 -5.45 10.59 -16.38
N ASP A 220 -5.40 9.33 -16.82
CA ASP A 220 -5.99 8.90 -18.10
C ASP A 220 -7.50 8.67 -17.98
N HIS A 221 -8.13 8.36 -19.10
CA HIS A 221 -9.56 8.05 -19.17
C HIS A 221 -9.89 6.80 -18.35
N ILE A 222 -10.92 6.95 -17.50
CA ILE A 222 -11.53 5.86 -16.73
C ILE A 222 -11.94 4.71 -17.66
N GLN A 223 -11.58 3.47 -17.29
CA GLN A 223 -11.96 2.26 -18.02
C GLN A 223 -12.78 1.33 -17.12
N PRO A 224 -13.90 0.78 -17.62
CA PRO A 224 -14.62 -0.28 -16.92
C PRO A 224 -13.74 -1.50 -16.68
N ALA A 225 -13.93 -2.17 -15.55
CA ALA A 225 -13.31 -3.45 -15.28
C ALA A 225 -13.81 -4.52 -16.25
N SER A 226 -12.92 -5.42 -16.64
CA SER A 226 -13.24 -6.60 -17.43
C SER A 226 -13.42 -7.83 -16.55
N LEU A 227 -14.16 -8.83 -17.05
CA LEU A 227 -14.29 -10.14 -16.39
C LEU A 227 -12.92 -10.80 -16.10
N ARG A 228 -11.95 -10.59 -16.99
CA ARG A 228 -10.58 -11.10 -16.81
C ARG A 228 -9.89 -10.46 -15.61
N GLU A 229 -10.03 -9.14 -15.45
CA GLU A 229 -9.48 -8.40 -14.30
C GLU A 229 -10.19 -8.80 -13.00
N LEU A 230 -11.53 -8.91 -13.00
CA LEU A 230 -12.25 -9.40 -11.83
C LEU A 230 -11.75 -10.79 -11.40
N ALA A 231 -11.59 -11.70 -12.37
CA ALA A 231 -11.11 -13.05 -12.11
C ALA A 231 -9.67 -13.07 -11.55
N ALA A 232 -8.79 -12.24 -12.10
CA ALA A 232 -7.41 -12.11 -11.64
C ALA A 232 -7.37 -11.54 -10.21
N ALA A 233 -8.12 -10.48 -9.93
CA ALA A 233 -8.23 -9.89 -8.60
C ALA A 233 -8.77 -10.91 -7.58
N GLN A 234 -9.79 -11.70 -7.96
CA GLN A 234 -10.32 -12.78 -7.13
C GLN A 234 -9.28 -13.85 -6.83
N ARG A 235 -8.53 -14.33 -7.84
CA ARG A 235 -7.50 -15.37 -7.66
C ARG A 235 -6.39 -14.94 -6.72
N ILE A 236 -5.92 -13.70 -6.84
CA ILE A 236 -4.93 -13.14 -5.90
C ILE A 236 -5.56 -12.98 -4.51
N ALA A 237 -6.75 -12.40 -4.42
CA ALA A 237 -7.44 -12.20 -3.13
C ALA A 237 -7.71 -13.52 -2.39
N MET A 238 -7.95 -14.62 -3.10
CA MET A 238 -8.11 -15.95 -2.49
C MET A 238 -6.86 -16.48 -1.78
N ARG A 239 -5.68 -15.91 -2.04
CA ARG A 239 -4.45 -16.19 -1.27
C ARG A 239 -4.49 -15.63 0.14
N PHE A 240 -5.43 -14.73 0.42
CA PHE A 240 -5.63 -14.14 1.73
C PHE A 240 -6.75 -14.85 2.51
N GLY A 241 -6.69 -14.75 3.84
CA GLY A 241 -7.74 -15.23 4.74
C GLY A 241 -9.11 -14.62 4.40
N ARG A 242 -10.19 -15.33 4.73
CA ARG A 242 -11.57 -15.01 4.30
C ARG A 242 -11.97 -13.54 4.52
N ARG A 243 -11.61 -12.95 5.66
CA ARG A 243 -11.93 -11.55 6.00
C ARG A 243 -11.23 -10.52 5.11
N TRP A 244 -10.10 -10.88 4.51
CA TRP A 244 -9.27 -9.98 3.70
C TRP A 244 -9.55 -10.05 2.20
N ARG A 245 -10.30 -11.07 1.74
CA ARG A 245 -10.51 -11.29 0.31
C ARG A 245 -11.19 -10.10 -0.37
N VAL A 246 -12.26 -9.59 0.22
CA VAL A 246 -13.00 -8.42 -0.30
C VAL A 246 -12.12 -7.17 -0.32
N PRO A 247 -11.50 -6.73 0.79
CA PRO A 247 -10.68 -5.53 0.75
C PRO A 247 -9.47 -5.67 -0.17
N VAL A 248 -8.80 -6.84 -0.21
CA VAL A 248 -7.67 -7.05 -1.14
C VAL A 248 -8.14 -6.98 -2.59
N ALA A 249 -9.25 -7.63 -2.95
CA ALA A 249 -9.79 -7.56 -4.30
C ALA A 249 -10.12 -6.12 -4.71
N ALA A 250 -10.71 -5.33 -3.80
CA ALA A 250 -10.99 -3.91 -4.05
C ALA A 250 -9.69 -3.10 -4.31
N HIS A 251 -8.65 -3.30 -3.49
CA HIS A 251 -7.37 -2.62 -3.71
C HIS A 251 -6.67 -3.06 -5.00
N LEU A 252 -6.81 -4.33 -5.40
CA LEU A 252 -6.27 -4.85 -6.65
C LEU A 252 -6.97 -4.24 -7.87
N LEU A 253 -8.30 -4.13 -7.83
CA LEU A 253 -9.08 -3.50 -8.89
C LEU A 253 -8.79 -1.98 -8.97
N ALA A 254 -8.54 -1.36 -7.82
CA ALA A 254 -8.12 0.04 -7.70
C ALA A 254 -6.65 0.29 -8.08
N LEU A 255 -5.91 -0.72 -8.58
CA LEU A 255 -4.60 -0.50 -9.20
C LEU A 255 -4.72 0.23 -10.54
N GLN A 256 -5.92 0.42 -11.07
CA GLN A 256 -6.21 1.22 -12.26
C GLN A 256 -7.30 2.28 -11.94
N PRO A 257 -7.40 3.36 -12.73
CA PRO A 257 -8.54 4.27 -12.63
C PRO A 257 -9.85 3.52 -12.96
N ARG A 258 -10.79 3.51 -12.01
CA ARG A 258 -12.11 2.90 -12.15
C ARG A 258 -13.19 3.96 -12.07
N GLY A 259 -14.30 3.72 -12.76
CA GLY A 259 -15.42 4.64 -12.76
C GLY A 259 -16.25 4.50 -11.50
N ASP A 260 -16.76 5.62 -11.01
CA ASP A 260 -17.82 5.60 -10.01
C ASP A 260 -19.02 4.86 -10.61
N GLY A 261 -19.39 3.74 -9.98
CA GLY A 261 -20.50 2.91 -10.46
C GLY A 261 -20.13 1.83 -11.48
N ASP A 262 -18.84 1.48 -11.63
CA ASP A 262 -18.42 0.34 -12.46
C ASP A 262 -19.25 -0.93 -12.17
N GLU A 263 -20.12 -1.30 -13.11
CA GLU A 263 -21.13 -2.35 -12.93
C GLU A 263 -20.49 -3.72 -12.68
N TYR A 264 -19.37 -4.01 -13.34
CA TYR A 264 -18.62 -5.25 -13.16
C TYR A 264 -18.12 -5.37 -11.72
N ILE A 265 -17.55 -4.29 -11.19
CA ILE A 265 -17.08 -4.21 -9.80
C ILE A 265 -18.27 -4.32 -8.84
N LEU A 266 -19.36 -3.59 -9.08
CA LEU A 266 -20.54 -3.61 -8.23
C LEU A 266 -21.20 -4.99 -8.17
N VAL A 267 -21.38 -5.67 -9.31
CA VAL A 267 -21.94 -7.02 -9.36
C VAL A 267 -21.06 -8.01 -8.60
N MET A 268 -19.74 -7.91 -8.76
CA MET A 268 -18.78 -8.74 -8.05
C MET A 268 -18.91 -8.61 -6.51
N PHE A 269 -19.17 -7.40 -6.00
CA PHE A 269 -19.27 -7.16 -4.55
C PHE A 269 -20.69 -7.25 -3.98
N ARG A 270 -21.75 -7.11 -4.79
CA ARG A 270 -23.17 -7.26 -4.37
C ARG A 270 -23.60 -8.72 -4.25
N SER A 271 -22.87 -9.63 -4.86
CA SER A 271 -23.16 -11.07 -4.80
C SER A 271 -23.00 -11.59 -3.35
N PRO A 272 -23.97 -12.34 -2.79
CA PRO A 272 -24.00 -12.66 -1.37
C PRO A 272 -22.74 -13.43 -0.92
N PRO A 273 -22.22 -13.17 0.30
CA PRO A 273 -20.97 -13.74 0.78
C PRO A 273 -21.17 -15.17 1.30
N VAL A 274 -21.50 -16.12 0.42
CA VAL A 274 -21.64 -17.54 0.80
C VAL A 274 -20.65 -18.40 0.01
N ARG A 275 -19.48 -18.60 0.64
CA ARG A 275 -18.51 -19.70 0.48
C ARG A 275 -17.73 -19.84 -0.84
N SER A 276 -18.12 -19.21 -1.94
CA SER A 276 -17.30 -19.09 -3.15
C SER A 276 -17.72 -17.86 -3.91
N TRP A 277 -16.77 -17.00 -4.31
CA TRP A 277 -17.03 -15.96 -5.30
C TRP A 277 -17.77 -16.58 -6.48
N LEU A 278 -18.78 -15.89 -7.03
CA LEU A 278 -19.58 -16.43 -8.13
C LEU A 278 -18.65 -16.89 -9.27
N PRO A 279 -18.89 -18.07 -9.87
CA PRO A 279 -18.35 -18.39 -11.18
C PRO A 279 -18.54 -17.20 -12.14
N LEU A 280 -17.49 -16.85 -12.90
CA LEU A 280 -17.52 -15.70 -13.83
C LEU A 280 -18.68 -15.76 -14.82
N SER A 281 -19.16 -16.98 -15.12
CA SER A 281 -20.36 -17.21 -15.94
C SER A 281 -21.63 -16.60 -15.35
N LEU A 282 -21.77 -16.56 -14.03
CA LEU A 282 -22.92 -15.96 -13.35
C LEU A 282 -22.82 -14.43 -13.29
N ILE A 283 -21.60 -13.87 -13.22
CA ILE A 283 -21.38 -12.42 -13.32
C ILE A 283 -21.79 -11.94 -14.72
N ARG A 284 -21.36 -12.65 -15.76
CA ARG A 284 -21.74 -12.35 -17.15
C ARG A 284 -23.26 -12.42 -17.34
N SER A 285 -23.89 -13.49 -16.86
CA SER A 285 -25.36 -13.63 -16.93
C SER A 285 -26.09 -12.51 -16.19
N SER A 286 -25.58 -12.05 -15.04
CA SER A 286 -26.19 -10.94 -14.30
C SER A 286 -26.10 -9.62 -15.04
N LEU A 287 -24.99 -9.37 -15.74
CA LEU A 287 -24.79 -8.17 -16.55
C LEU A 287 -25.65 -8.18 -17.81
N ASP A 288 -25.72 -9.34 -18.48
CA ASP A 288 -26.56 -9.55 -19.66
C ASP A 288 -28.07 -9.35 -19.32
N CYS A 289 -28.52 -9.80 -18.14
CA CYS A 289 -29.87 -9.55 -17.64
C CYS A 289 -30.14 -8.08 -17.29
N THR A 290 -29.14 -7.34 -16.81
CA THR A 290 -29.31 -5.90 -16.52
C THR A 290 -29.33 -5.05 -17.78
N THR A 291 -28.57 -5.41 -18.83
CA THR A 291 -28.66 -4.73 -20.13
C THR A 291 -30.03 -4.90 -20.78
N ASP A 292 -30.63 -6.09 -20.69
CA ASP A 292 -31.98 -6.39 -21.25
C ASP A 292 -33.11 -5.73 -20.43
N ALA A 293 -32.90 -5.53 -19.12
CA ALA A 293 -33.80 -4.77 -18.27
C ALA A 293 -33.65 -3.24 -18.47
N SER A 294 -32.46 -2.75 -18.83
CA SER A 294 -32.20 -1.31 -19.03
C SER A 294 -32.84 -0.75 -20.31
N GLU A 295 -33.03 -1.56 -21.35
CA GLU A 295 -33.80 -1.17 -22.55
C GLU A 295 -35.32 -1.15 -22.29
N LYS A 296 -35.83 -1.94 -21.34
CA LYS A 296 -37.25 -1.94 -20.98
C LYS A 296 -37.67 -0.84 -20.01
N VAL A 297 -36.75 -0.31 -19.20
CA VAL A 297 -37.07 0.76 -18.23
C VAL A 297 -36.97 2.17 -18.86
N LEU A 298 -36.18 2.35 -19.94
CA LEU A 298 -36.09 3.64 -20.64
C LEU A 298 -37.23 3.91 -21.63
N SER A 299 -38.10 2.93 -21.91
CA SER A 299 -39.29 3.11 -22.76
C SER A 299 -40.57 3.45 -21.99
N THR A 300 -40.56 3.41 -20.65
CA THR A 300 -41.75 3.64 -19.81
C THR A 300 -41.83 5.02 -19.15
N TRP A 301 -40.83 5.89 -19.36
CA TRP A 301 -40.85 7.28 -18.85
C TRP A 301 -40.74 8.29 -19.99
N ARG A 302 -41.76 8.32 -20.85
CA ARG A 302 -42.01 9.44 -21.77
C ARG A 302 -43.51 9.78 -21.76
N TRP A 303 -43.78 10.98 -21.22
CA TRP A 303 -45.04 11.76 -21.26
C TRP A 303 -46.16 11.40 -20.26
N SER A 304 -46.38 12.29 -19.29
CA SER A 304 -47.51 13.21 -19.34
C SER A 304 -47.25 14.45 -18.45
N ILE A 305 -47.58 15.59 -19.05
CA ILE A 305 -47.61 17.01 -18.65
C ILE A 305 -47.68 17.29 -17.14
#